data_AF-A0A9P1FT20-F1
#
_entry.id   AF-A0A9P1FT20-F1
#
_cell.length_a   1.000
_cell.length_b   1.000
_cell.length_c   1.000
_cell.angle_alpha   90.00
_cell.angle_beta   90.00
_cell.angle_gamma   90.00
#
_symmetry.space_group_name_H-M   'P 1'
#
loop_
_entity.id
_entity.type
_entity.pdbx_description
1 polymer ?
#
loop_
_entity_poly.entity_id
_entity_poly.type
_entity_poly.pdbx_seq_one_letter_code
_entity_poly.pdbx_strand_id
1 'polypeptide(L)'
;MAGLQNTPLKILELKPESSEVEILTENLQQICTRIDDSGASLVSVIAVMGTYRTGKSFLLDLLARYLKVKAAETAKAEELELARQEALRAGLPAWAPGLG
;
A
#
# COMPACT_ATOMS: atom_id res chain seq x y z
N MET A 1 11.63 19.19 1.24
CA MET A 1 10.68 18.75 2.28
C MET A 1 10.82 17.24 2.43
N ALA A 2 11.09 16.79 3.66
CA ALA A 2 11.64 15.46 3.94
C ALA A 2 10.69 14.33 3.53
N GLY A 3 11.23 13.34 2.81
CA GLY A 3 10.53 12.14 2.37
C GLY A 3 10.11 11.27 3.55
N LEU A 4 8.81 11.15 3.77
CA LEU A 4 8.20 10.15 4.64
C LEU A 4 7.46 9.15 3.76
N GLN A 5 8.16 8.15 3.23
CA GLN A 5 7.54 7.02 2.57
C GLN A 5 7.67 5.78 3.47
N ASN A 6 6.53 5.22 3.90
CA ASN A 6 6.36 3.94 4.61
C ASN A 6 6.76 3.84 6.10
N THR A 7 6.35 4.79 6.96
CA THR A 7 6.40 4.59 8.42
C THR A 7 5.02 4.22 9.00
N PRO A 8 4.95 3.33 10.01
CA PRO A 8 3.70 3.07 10.73
C PRO A 8 3.17 4.34 11.41
N LEU A 9 1.87 4.59 11.29
CA LEU A 9 1.17 5.71 11.96
C LEU A 9 0.33 5.17 13.11
N LYS A 10 0.51 5.75 14.30
CA LYS A 10 -0.33 5.47 15.47
C LYS A 10 -1.61 6.29 15.37
N ILE A 11 -2.76 5.66 15.45
CA ILE A 11 -4.07 6.35 15.36
C ILE A 11 -4.81 6.39 16.70
N LEU A 12 -4.35 5.61 17.67
CA LEU A 12 -5.01 5.42 18.96
C LEU A 12 -3.94 5.30 20.05
N GLU A 13 -4.16 5.99 21.17
CA GLU A 13 -3.35 5.95 22.37
C GLU A 13 -4.23 5.61 23.57
N LEU A 14 -3.75 4.67 24.39
CA LEU A 14 -4.36 4.36 25.68
C LEU A 14 -3.67 5.22 26.72
N LYS A 15 -4.43 6.00 27.48
CA LYS A 15 -3.85 6.80 28.57
C LYS A 15 -3.37 5.86 29.67
N PRO A 16 -2.11 5.98 30.13
CA PRO A 16 -1.66 5.22 31.28
C PRO A 16 -2.55 5.56 32.49
N GLU A 17 -2.94 4.54 33.23
CA GLU A 17 -3.77 4.64 34.45
C GLU A 17 -5.24 5.07 34.25
N SER A 18 -5.71 5.19 33.00
CA SER A 18 -7.11 5.44 32.69
C SER A 18 -7.64 4.42 31.68
N SER A 19 -8.96 4.20 31.68
CA SER A 19 -9.66 3.48 30.60
C SER A 19 -9.98 4.39 29.41
N GLU A 20 -9.52 5.64 29.45
CA GLU A 20 -9.68 6.59 28.37
C GLU A 20 -8.81 6.25 27.17
N VAL A 21 -9.39 6.49 26.00
CA VAL A 21 -8.77 6.30 24.70
C VAL A 21 -8.66 7.67 24.03
N GLU A 22 -7.47 7.99 23.55
CA GLU A 22 -7.21 9.18 22.75
C GLU A 22 -7.05 8.78 21.28
N ILE A 23 -7.80 9.46 20.41
CA ILE A 23 -7.73 9.27 18.97
C ILE A 23 -6.82 10.35 18.40
N LEU A 24 -5.77 9.94 17.70
CA LEU A 24 -4.81 10.84 17.07
C LEU A 24 -5.34 11.28 15.70
N THR A 25 -6.22 12.28 15.70
CA THR A 25 -6.96 12.76 14.52
C THR A 25 -6.06 13.24 13.39
N GLU A 26 -4.90 13.82 13.73
CA GLU A 26 -3.91 14.30 12.76
C GLU A 26 -3.36 13.16 11.90
N ASN A 27 -3.07 12.01 12.52
CA ASN A 27 -2.57 10.83 11.81
C ASN A 27 -3.67 10.18 10.97
N LEU A 28 -4.92 10.19 11.45
CA LEU A 28 -6.06 9.74 10.65
C LEU A 28 -6.26 10.61 9.42
N GLN A 29 -6.16 11.94 9.56
CA GLN A 29 -6.31 12.86 8.43
C GLN A 29 -5.21 12.65 7.38
N GLN A 30 -3.99 12.34 7.80
CA GLN A 30 -2.91 11.96 6.88
C GLN A 30 -3.23 10.67 6.10
N ILE A 31 -3.83 9.66 6.76
CA ILE A 31 -4.24 8.42 6.09
C ILE A 31 -5.34 8.71 5.08
N CYS A 32 -6.38 9.47 5.45
CA CYS A 32 -7.46 9.85 4.53
C CYS A 32 -6.94 10.59 3.30
N THR A 33 -6.12 11.63 3.51
CA THR A 33 -5.54 12.42 2.41
C THR A 33 -4.75 11.52 1.44
N ARG A 34 -3.95 10.59 1.96
CA ARG A 34 -3.18 9.67 1.11
C ARG A 34 -4.03 8.66 0.35
N ILE A 35 -5.14 8.22 0.94
CA ILE A 35 -6.09 7.34 0.24
C ILE A 35 -6.75 8.12 -0.90
N ASP A 36 -7.18 9.35 -0.66
CA ASP A 36 -7.78 10.22 -1.68
C ASP A 36 -6.77 10.52 -2.81
N ASP A 37 -5.53 10.89 -2.46
CA ASP A 37 -4.45 11.15 -3.43
C ASP A 37 -4.08 9.91 -4.25
N SER A 38 -4.30 8.71 -3.72
CA SER A 38 -4.02 7.47 -4.45
C SER A 38 -5.03 7.17 -5.57
N GLY A 39 -6.18 7.85 -5.59
CA GLY A 39 -7.26 7.60 -6.55
C GLY A 39 -7.94 6.24 -6.39
N ALA A 40 -7.74 5.57 -5.25
CA ALA A 40 -8.34 4.27 -4.98
C ALA A 40 -9.87 4.36 -4.90
N SER A 41 -10.57 3.55 -5.69
CA SER A 41 -12.04 3.48 -5.67
C SER A 41 -12.59 2.60 -4.55
N LEU A 42 -11.77 1.70 -4.03
CA LEU A 42 -12.11 0.74 -2.98
C LEU A 42 -10.98 0.67 -1.95
N VAL A 43 -11.36 0.55 -0.67
CA VAL A 43 -10.44 0.43 0.45
C VAL A 43 -10.69 -0.89 1.18
N SER A 44 -9.65 -1.67 1.40
CA SER A 44 -9.68 -2.89 2.21
C SER A 44 -8.90 -2.67 3.50
N VAL A 45 -9.56 -2.85 4.64
CA VAL A 45 -8.95 -2.69 5.98
C VAL A 45 -8.70 -4.06 6.58
N ILE A 46 -7.43 -4.36 6.85
CA ILE A 46 -7.00 -5.65 7.44
C ILE A 46 -6.53 -5.40 8.87
N ALA A 47 -7.17 -6.08 9.83
CA ALA A 47 -6.81 -5.99 11.24
C ALA A 47 -6.43 -7.36 11.81
N VAL A 48 -5.38 -7.40 12.63
CA VAL A 48 -4.92 -8.61 13.32
C VAL A 48 -4.95 -8.36 14.83
N MET A 49 -5.84 -9.06 15.52
CA MET A 49 -6.05 -8.97 16.98
C MET A 49 -5.57 -10.25 17.67
N GLY A 50 -5.17 -10.16 18.93
CA GLY A 50 -4.78 -11.33 19.73
C GLY A 50 -3.83 -10.99 20.88
N THR A 51 -3.50 -11.99 21.70
CA THR A 51 -2.68 -11.84 22.91
C THR A 51 -1.31 -11.22 22.62
N TYR A 52 -0.73 -10.50 23.59
CA TYR A 52 0.56 -9.82 23.42
C TYR A 52 1.69 -10.83 23.13
N ARG A 53 2.67 -10.42 22.29
CA ARG A 53 3.86 -11.23 21.88
C ARG A 53 3.60 -12.51 21.08
N THR A 54 2.48 -12.63 20.38
CA THR A 54 2.20 -13.75 19.45
C THR A 54 2.67 -13.53 18.01
N GLY A 55 3.55 -12.55 17.75
CA GLY A 55 4.07 -12.31 16.40
C GLY A 55 3.10 -11.58 15.44
N LYS A 56 2.06 -10.91 15.96
CA LYS A 56 1.12 -10.13 15.13
C LYS A 56 1.81 -9.10 14.22
N SER A 57 2.74 -8.31 14.78
CA SER A 57 3.50 -7.33 13.99
C SER A 57 4.36 -8.00 12.93
N PHE A 58 4.99 -9.13 13.26
CA PHE A 58 5.77 -9.92 12.29
C PHE A 58 4.92 -10.40 11.11
N LEU A 59 3.69 -10.86 11.37
CA LEU A 59 2.77 -11.26 10.30
C LEU A 59 2.39 -10.06 9.41
N LEU A 60 2.08 -8.90 10.00
CA LEU A 60 1.75 -7.69 9.26
C LEU A 60 2.95 -7.19 8.42
N ASP A 61 4.17 -7.29 8.96
CA ASP A 61 5.39 -6.95 8.22
C ASP A 61 5.60 -7.87 7.01
N LEU A 62 5.35 -9.17 7.16
CA LEU A 62 5.43 -10.13 6.07
C LEU A 62 4.36 -9.87 5.00
N LEU A 63 3.12 -9.58 5.43
CA LEU A 63 2.03 -9.21 4.53
C LEU A 63 2.37 -7.93 3.76
N ALA A 64 2.88 -6.90 4.44
CA ALA A 64 3.28 -5.65 3.80
C ALA A 64 4.39 -5.86 2.75
N ARG A 65 5.38 -6.73 3.04
CA ARG A 65 6.41 -7.10 2.06
C ARG A 65 5.81 -7.81 0.85
N TYR A 66 4.93 -8.78 1.08
CA TYR A 66 4.25 -9.50 0.01
C TYR A 66 3.45 -8.56 -0.90
N LEU A 67 2.65 -7.66 -0.31
CA LEU A 67 1.84 -6.69 -1.05
C LEU A 67 2.69 -5.73 -1.89
N LYS A 68 3.84 -5.28 -1.36
CA LYS A 68 4.77 -4.42 -2.12
C LYS A 68 5.34 -5.13 -3.35
N VAL A 69 5.73 -6.40 -3.21
CA VAL A 69 6.22 -7.20 -4.34
C VAL A 69 5.12 -7.39 -5.38
N LYS A 70 3.91 -7.77 -4.92
CA LYS A 70 2.76 -7.96 -5.82
C LYS A 70 2.35 -6.68 -6.55
N ALA A 71 2.36 -5.54 -5.87
CA ALA A 71 2.07 -4.24 -6.49
C ALA A 71 3.11 -3.91 -7.58
N ALA A 72 4.40 -4.13 -7.31
CA ALA A 72 5.47 -3.89 -8.29
C ALA A 72 5.39 -4.85 -9.50
N GLU A 73 5.06 -6.13 -9.28
CA GLU A 73 4.83 -7.09 -10.36
C GLU A 73 3.65 -6.67 -11.24
N THR A 74 2.56 -6.24 -10.64
CA THR A 74 1.34 -5.80 -11.34
C THR A 74 1.60 -4.56 -12.17
N ALA A 75 2.26 -3.54 -11.60
CA ALA A 75 2.60 -2.31 -12.31
C ALA A 75 3.50 -2.57 -13.53
N LYS A 76 4.50 -3.46 -13.41
CA LYS A 76 5.34 -3.86 -14.55
C LYS A 76 4.56 -4.58 -15.65
N ALA A 77 3.63 -5.46 -15.27
CA ALA A 77 2.80 -6.16 -16.23
C ALA A 77 1.86 -5.20 -16.99
N GLU A 78 1.28 -4.22 -16.29
CA GLU A 78 0.44 -3.17 -16.88
C GLU A 78 1.24 -2.27 -17.84
N GLU A 79 2.46 -1.87 -17.47
CA GLU A 79 3.36 -1.09 -18.32
C GLU A 79 3.74 -1.85 -19.60
N LEU A 80 4.09 -3.14 -19.47
CA LEU A 80 4.40 -4.00 -20.61
C LEU A 80 3.20 -4.18 -21.54
N GLU A 81 2.00 -4.37 -20.98
CA GLU A 81 0.78 -4.51 -21.75
C GLU A 81 0.41 -3.21 -22.47
N LEU A 82 0.58 -2.05 -21.83
CA LEU A 82 0.39 -0.75 -22.46
C LEU A 82 1.36 -0.56 -23.64
N ALA A 83 2.65 -0.83 -23.41
CA ALA A 83 3.67 -0.76 -24.46
C ALA A 83 3.34 -1.70 -25.64
N ARG A 84 2.82 -2.90 -25.34
CA ARG A 84 2.35 -3.85 -26.36
C ARG A 84 1.17 -3.32 -27.14
N GLN A 85 0.19 -2.72 -26.47
CA GLN A 85 -0.98 -2.14 -27.14
C GLN A 85 -0.60 -0.95 -28.02
N GLU A 86 0.31 -0.10 -27.57
CA GLU A 86 0.84 1.02 -28.35
C GLU A 86 1.63 0.53 -29.57
N ALA A 87 2.48 -0.49 -29.41
CA ALA A 87 3.22 -1.10 -30.51
C ALA A 87 2.27 -1.70 -31.57
N LEU A 88 1.22 -2.40 -31.15
CA LEU A 88 0.19 -2.92 -32.05
C LEU A 88 -0.57 -1.80 -32.77
N ARG A 89 -0.92 -0.71 -32.08
CA ARG A 89 -1.54 0.48 -32.69
C ARG A 89 -0.62 1.16 -33.71
N ALA A 90 0.69 1.15 -33.46
CA ALA A 90 1.70 1.65 -34.38
C ALA A 90 2.03 0.68 -35.54
N GLY A 91 1.42 -0.52 -35.57
CA GLY A 91 1.63 -1.52 -36.61
C GLY A 91 2.93 -2.32 -36.47
N LEU A 92 3.56 -2.32 -35.29
CA LEU A 92 4.78 -3.08 -35.04
C LEU A 92 4.48 -4.57 -34.82
N PRO A 93 5.35 -5.47 -35.31
CA PRO A 93 5.17 -6.90 -35.11
C PRO A 93 5.44 -7.33 -33.66
N ALA A 94 4.81 -8.42 -33.23
CA ALA A 94 4.80 -8.90 -31.84
C ALA A 94 6.19 -9.28 -31.25
N TRP A 95 7.23 -9.35 -32.08
CA TRP A 95 8.60 -9.68 -31.67
C TRP A 95 9.50 -8.44 -31.54
N ALA A 96 8.97 -7.22 -31.74
CA ALA A 96 9.76 -6.00 -31.70
C ALA A 96 10.51 -5.84 -30.36
N PRO A 97 11.76 -5.33 -30.38
CA PRO A 97 12.58 -5.19 -29.18
C PRO A 97 11.91 -4.24 -28.16
N GLY A 98 11.86 -4.67 -26.89
CA GLY A 98 11.17 -3.95 -25.81
C GLY A 98 9.82 -4.56 -25.39
N LEU A 99 9.37 -5.63 -26.05
CA LEU A 99 8.10 -6.35 -25.75
C LEU A 99 8.28 -7.69 -25.01
N GLY A 100 9.49 -8.04 -24.56
CA GLY A 100 9.84 -9.34 -23.97
C GLY A 100 10.62 -9.25 -22.68
#